data_AF-A0AAV5C281-F1
#
_entry.id   AF-A0AAV5C281-F1
#
_cell.length_a   1.000
_cell.length_b   1.000
_cell.length_c   1.000
_cell.angle_alpha   90.00
_cell.angle_beta   90.00
_cell.angle_gamma   90.00
#
_symmetry.space_group_name_H-M   'P 1'
#
loop_
_entity.id
_entity.type
_entity.pdbx_description
1 polymer ?
#
loop_
_entity_poly.entity_id
_entity_poly.type
_entity_poly.pdbx_seq_one_letter_code
_entity_poly.pdbx_strand_id
1 'polypeptide(L)'
;MVVTAQLLAAVVLTLTLVWVLHFRGGVSWEKTSSPRLVYTAHPLFMVIGLVICTGEAVMAYRIVLGPREAKKAVHLLLHLVSLAFAAVGLYAAIKFHHDAGLPNFHSLHSWLGITTIALYALQVSALPLPGV
;
A
#
# COMPACT_ATOMS: atom_id res chain seq x y z
N MET A 1 -14.28 -17.46 -6.38
CA MET A 1 -12.93 -16.85 -6.39
C MET A 1 -12.93 -15.42 -5.87
N VAL A 2 -13.75 -14.49 -6.39
CA VAL A 2 -13.82 -13.08 -5.91
C VAL A 2 -14.15 -12.99 -4.41
N VAL A 3 -15.24 -13.64 -3.96
CA VAL A 3 -15.64 -13.62 -2.55
C VAL A 3 -14.52 -14.16 -1.64
N THR A 4 -13.85 -15.23 -2.06
CA THR A 4 -12.70 -15.78 -1.34
C THR A 4 -11.56 -14.77 -1.21
N ALA A 5 -11.23 -14.05 -2.29
CA ALA A 5 -10.20 -13.02 -2.27
C ALA A 5 -10.57 -11.86 -1.32
N GLN A 6 -11.83 -11.43 -1.33
CA GLN A 6 -12.33 -10.38 -0.43
C GLN A 6 -12.30 -10.79 1.03
N LEU A 7 -12.69 -12.04 1.34
CA LEU A 7 -12.58 -12.59 2.70
C LEU A 7 -11.12 -12.64 3.16
N LEU A 8 -10.21 -13.10 2.31
CA LEU A 8 -8.78 -13.11 2.63
C LEU A 8 -8.23 -11.69 2.82
N ALA A 9 -8.62 -10.72 2.00
CA ALA A 9 -8.23 -9.32 2.16
C ALA A 9 -8.73 -8.74 3.50
N ALA A 10 -9.97 -9.04 3.90
CA ALA A 10 -10.53 -8.64 5.19
C ALA A 10 -9.78 -9.26 6.37
N VAL A 11 -9.40 -10.55 6.26
CA VAL A 11 -8.59 -11.24 7.27
C VAL A 11 -7.20 -10.61 7.36
N VAL A 12 -6.51 -10.38 6.24
CA VAL A 12 -5.19 -9.74 6.20
C VAL A 12 -5.25 -8.36 6.83
N LEU A 13 -6.24 -7.53 6.45
CA LEU A 13 -6.42 -6.20 7.02
C LEU A 13 -6.62 -6.27 8.54
N THR A 14 -7.49 -7.16 9.00
CA THR A 14 -7.79 -7.35 10.43
C THR A 14 -6.53 -7.76 11.20
N LEU A 15 -5.80 -8.74 10.70
CA LEU A 15 -4.56 -9.21 11.33
C LEU A 15 -3.49 -8.12 11.35
N THR A 16 -3.33 -7.34 10.27
CA THR A 16 -2.42 -6.20 10.23
C THR A 16 -2.84 -5.11 11.23
N LEU A 17 -4.13 -4.78 11.34
CA LEU A 17 -4.64 -3.81 12.31
C LEU A 17 -4.44 -4.28 13.75
N VAL A 18 -4.74 -5.55 14.07
CA VAL A 18 -4.47 -6.13 15.39
C VAL A 18 -2.99 -6.07 15.70
N TRP A 19 -2.13 -6.44 14.74
CA TRP A 19 -0.69 -6.35 14.91
C TRP A 19 -0.22 -4.92 15.20
N VAL A 20 -0.71 -3.92 14.47
CA VAL A 20 -0.35 -2.51 14.67
C VAL A 20 -0.89 -1.97 16.00
N LEU A 21 -2.19 -2.12 16.26
CA LEU A 21 -2.87 -1.46 17.37
C LEU A 21 -2.65 -2.16 18.70
N HIS A 22 -2.68 -3.49 18.71
CA HIS A 22 -2.57 -4.27 19.95
C HIS A 22 -1.11 -4.62 20.28
N PHE A 23 -0.33 -5.09 19.31
CA PHE A 23 1.03 -5.60 19.56
C PHE A 23 2.14 -4.56 19.36
N ARG A 24 1.90 -3.50 18.58
CA ARG A 24 2.93 -2.49 18.27
C ARG A 24 2.69 -1.11 18.89
N GLY A 25 1.56 -0.91 19.55
CA GLY A 25 1.23 0.35 20.23
C GLY A 25 0.78 1.47 19.29
N GLY A 26 0.37 1.14 18.05
CA GLY A 26 -0.22 2.08 17.11
C GLY A 26 0.75 2.67 16.09
N VAL A 27 0.37 3.83 15.55
CA VAL A 27 1.10 4.61 14.54
C VAL A 27 1.26 6.04 15.04
N SER A 28 2.46 6.60 14.95
CA SER A 28 2.73 8.01 15.26
C SER A 28 3.77 8.60 14.32
N TRP A 29 3.54 9.84 13.89
CA TRP A 29 4.45 10.62 13.03
C TRP A 29 5.40 11.52 13.82
N GLU A 30 5.12 11.70 15.11
CA GLU A 30 5.91 12.56 15.98
C GLU A 30 7.23 11.89 16.38
N LYS A 31 8.26 12.72 16.57
CA LYS A 31 9.55 12.28 17.11
C LYS A 31 9.38 11.99 18.60
N THR A 32 8.87 10.80 18.89
CA THR A 32 8.69 10.28 20.25
C THR A 32 9.93 9.52 20.70
N SER A 33 9.99 9.17 21.99
CA SER A 33 11.01 8.27 22.56
C SER A 33 11.01 6.86 21.95
N SER A 34 9.97 6.52 21.16
CA SER A 34 9.80 5.24 20.47
C SER A 34 9.75 5.42 18.94
N PRO A 35 10.90 5.56 18.25
CA PRO A 35 10.95 5.72 16.80
C PRO A 35 10.30 4.54 16.05
N ARG A 36 10.13 3.38 16.69
CA ARG A 36 9.42 2.23 16.12
C ARG A 36 7.96 2.51 15.75
N LEU A 37 7.29 3.49 16.36
CA LEU A 37 5.89 3.84 16.05
C LEU A 37 5.71 4.52 14.69
N VAL A 38 6.75 5.15 14.14
CA VAL A 38 6.67 5.64 12.75
C VAL A 38 6.87 4.48 11.78
N TYR A 39 7.71 3.52 12.13
CA TYR A 39 7.96 2.36 11.29
C TYR A 39 6.73 1.46 11.15
N THR A 40 5.85 1.36 12.14
CA THR A 40 4.61 0.56 12.04
C THR A 40 3.67 1.06 10.95
N ALA A 41 3.76 2.33 10.56
CA ALA A 41 3.04 2.87 9.41
C ALA A 41 3.49 2.23 8.09
N HIS A 42 4.79 1.91 7.95
CA HIS A 42 5.32 1.30 6.72
C HIS A 42 4.59 0.01 6.31
N PRO A 43 4.61 -1.09 7.10
CA PRO A 43 3.91 -2.31 6.75
C PRO A 43 2.39 -2.13 6.67
N LEU A 44 1.79 -1.26 7.50
CA LEU A 44 0.35 -0.98 7.43
C LEU A 44 -0.05 -0.41 6.06
N PHE A 45 0.61 0.67 5.64
CA PHE A 45 0.32 1.33 4.38
C PHE A 45 0.75 0.50 3.17
N MET A 46 1.83 -0.29 3.27
CA MET A 46 2.23 -1.22 2.20
C MET A 46 1.19 -2.34 1.99
N VAL A 47 0.62 -2.89 3.07
CA VAL A 47 -0.45 -3.91 2.97
C VAL A 47 -1.73 -3.29 2.41
N ILE A 48 -2.16 -2.14 2.90
CA ILE A 48 -3.38 -1.48 2.41
C ILE A 48 -3.22 -1.11 0.93
N GLY A 49 -2.12 -0.45 0.56
CA GLY A 49 -1.87 -0.03 -0.81
C GLY A 49 -1.56 -1.20 -1.75
N LEU A 50 -0.33 -1.73 -1.65
CA LEU A 50 0.21 -2.64 -2.67
C LEU A 50 -0.45 -4.03 -2.66
N VAL A 51 -1.08 -4.46 -1.56
CA VAL A 51 -1.76 -5.76 -1.49
C VAL A 51 -3.26 -5.61 -1.69
N ILE A 52 -3.94 -4.86 -0.82
CA ILE A 52 -5.41 -4.80 -0.82
C ILE A 52 -5.93 -3.93 -1.97
N CYS A 53 -5.52 -2.66 -2.06
CA CYS A 53 -6.01 -1.76 -3.12
C CYS A 53 -5.62 -2.26 -4.51
N THR A 54 -4.40 -2.77 -4.69
CA THR A 54 -3.99 -3.41 -5.95
C THR A 54 -4.85 -4.63 -6.28
N GLY A 55 -5.13 -5.50 -5.32
CA GLY A 55 -5.96 -6.69 -5.53
C GLY A 55 -7.37 -6.33 -5.99
N GLU A 56 -7.99 -5.35 -5.34
CA GLU A 56 -9.29 -4.82 -5.74
C GLU A 56 -9.24 -4.13 -7.11
N ALA A 57 -8.17 -3.38 -7.41
CA ALA A 57 -7.97 -2.74 -8.72
C ALA A 57 -7.94 -3.77 -9.85
N VAL A 58 -7.17 -4.84 -9.70
CA VAL A 58 -7.05 -5.92 -10.70
C VAL A 58 -8.40 -6.63 -10.90
N MET A 59 -9.20 -6.79 -9.84
CA MET A 59 -10.52 -7.41 -9.92
C MET A 59 -11.65 -6.44 -10.28
N ALA A 60 -11.39 -5.13 -10.40
CA ALA A 60 -12.41 -4.09 -10.56
C ALA A 60 -13.37 -4.37 -11.73
N TYR A 61 -12.88 -4.91 -12.86
CA TYR A 61 -13.74 -5.24 -14.01
C TYR A 61 -14.75 -6.37 -13.74
N ARG A 62 -14.46 -7.22 -12.76
CA ARG A 62 -15.31 -8.33 -12.32
C ARG A 62 -16.26 -7.92 -11.20
N ILE A 63 -15.83 -7.00 -10.33
CA ILE A 63 -16.59 -6.60 -9.13
C ILE A 63 -17.53 -5.42 -9.43
N VAL A 64 -17.07 -4.43 -10.17
CA VAL A 64 -17.83 -3.21 -10.44
C VAL A 64 -18.91 -3.49 -11.48
N LEU A 65 -20.15 -3.19 -11.12
CA LEU A 65 -21.29 -3.16 -12.05
C LEU A 65 -21.31 -1.83 -12.79
N GLY A 66 -21.66 -1.84 -14.08
CA GLY A 66 -21.77 -0.63 -14.89
C GLY A 66 -20.98 -0.69 -16.19
N PRO A 67 -20.93 0.43 -16.94
CA PRO A 67 -20.28 0.50 -18.24
C PRO A 67 -18.76 0.35 -18.12
N ARG A 68 -18.11 -0.02 -19.24
CA ARG A 68 -16.66 -0.24 -19.29
C ARG A 68 -15.85 0.98 -18.81
N GLU A 69 -16.31 2.19 -19.13
CA GLU A 69 -15.64 3.42 -18.70
C GLU A 69 -15.69 3.62 -17.18
N ALA A 70 -16.79 3.25 -16.51
CA ALA A 70 -16.87 3.28 -15.05
C ALA A 70 -15.90 2.27 -14.42
N LYS A 71 -15.82 1.05 -14.99
CA LYS A 71 -14.86 0.02 -14.54
C LYS A 71 -13.41 0.46 -14.70
N LYS A 72 -13.07 1.10 -15.83
CA LYS A 72 -11.76 1.72 -16.08
C LYS A 72 -11.44 2.79 -15.05
N ALA A 73 -12.39 3.68 -14.77
CA ALA A 73 -12.20 4.76 -13.79
C ALA A 73 -11.93 4.22 -12.39
N VAL A 74 -12.71 3.22 -11.92
CA VAL A 74 -12.48 2.59 -10.62
C VAL A 74 -11.14 1.86 -10.57
N HIS A 75 -10.79 1.12 -11.63
CA HIS A 75 -9.50 0.44 -11.75
C HIS A 75 -8.32 1.42 -11.61
N LEU A 76 -8.35 2.53 -12.37
CA LEU A 76 -7.32 3.56 -12.32
C LEU A 76 -7.27 4.25 -10.95
N LEU A 77 -8.42 4.61 -10.37
CA LEU A 77 -8.51 5.27 -9.07
C LEU A 77 -7.91 4.39 -7.96
N LEU A 78 -8.22 3.09 -7.93
CA LEU A 78 -7.68 2.17 -6.93
C LEU A 78 -6.16 2.02 -7.05
N HIS A 79 -5.62 2.01 -8.27
CA HIS A 79 -4.17 2.01 -8.50
C HIS A 79 -3.50 3.32 -8.04
N LEU A 80 -4.13 4.47 -8.26
CA LEU A 80 -3.63 5.77 -7.76
C LEU A 80 -3.64 5.83 -6.22
N VAL A 81 -4.72 5.34 -5.59
CA VAL A 81 -4.82 5.23 -4.13
C VAL A 81 -3.74 4.28 -3.59
N SER A 82 -3.50 3.15 -4.26
CA SER A 82 -2.41 2.23 -3.89
C SER A 82 -1.05 2.92 -3.95
N LEU A 83 -0.78 3.71 -4.99
CA LEU A 83 0.49 4.43 -5.13
C LEU A 83 0.67 5.50 -4.05
N ALA A 84 -0.40 6.21 -3.69
CA ALA A 84 -0.39 7.17 -2.58
C ALA A 84 -0.06 6.48 -1.25
N PHE A 85 -0.69 5.34 -0.94
CA PHE A 85 -0.37 4.57 0.26
C PHE A 85 1.06 4.03 0.24
N ALA A 86 1.54 3.53 -0.90
CA ALA A 86 2.93 3.09 -1.04
C ALA A 86 3.93 4.23 -0.78
N ALA A 87 3.64 5.44 -1.26
CA ALA A 87 4.46 6.62 -1.00
C ALA A 87 4.50 6.97 0.50
N VAL A 88 3.35 6.96 1.19
CA VAL A 88 3.28 7.19 2.64
C VAL A 88 4.03 6.10 3.43
N GLY A 89 3.86 4.83 3.04
CA GLY A 89 4.57 3.71 3.66
C GLY A 89 6.08 3.78 3.45
N LEU A 90 6.54 4.16 2.26
CA LEU A 90 7.97 4.33 1.96
C LEU A 90 8.55 5.51 2.75
N TYR A 91 7.83 6.63 2.80
CA TYR A 91 8.21 7.78 3.61
C TYR A 91 8.38 7.41 5.09
N ALA A 92 7.45 6.63 5.66
CA ALA A 92 7.54 6.16 7.03
C ALA A 92 8.82 5.35 7.32
N ALA A 93 9.21 4.46 6.39
CA ALA A 93 10.45 3.69 6.53
C ALA A 93 11.70 4.56 6.44
N ILE A 94 11.75 5.52 5.50
CA ILE A 94 12.87 6.45 5.36
C ILE A 94 12.98 7.34 6.60
N LYS A 95 11.85 7.87 7.09
CA LYS A 95 11.78 8.68 8.31
C LYS A 95 12.28 7.90 9.53
N PHE A 96 11.89 6.63 9.67
CA PHE A 96 12.38 5.78 10.75
C PHE A 96 13.91 5.64 10.72
N HIS A 97 14.49 5.30 9.57
CA HIS A 97 15.94 5.18 9.45
C HIS A 97 16.65 6.51 9.71
N HIS A 98 16.13 7.61 9.18
CA HIS A 98 16.67 8.94 9.42
C HIS A 98 16.66 9.29 10.91
N ASP A 99 15.53 9.13 11.60
CA ASP A 99 15.39 9.47 13.02
C ASP A 99 16.18 8.53 13.93
N ALA A 100 16.45 7.30 13.49
CA ALA A 100 17.27 6.30 14.17
C ALA A 100 18.77 6.34 13.81
N GLY A 101 19.19 7.20 12.86
CA GLY A 101 20.58 7.27 12.40
C GLY A 101 21.07 6.03 11.64
N LEU A 102 20.15 5.29 11.00
CA LEU A 102 20.44 4.07 10.25
C LEU A 102 20.60 4.36 8.74
N PRO A 103 21.45 3.60 8.02
CA PRO A 103 21.56 3.74 6.57
C PRO A 103 20.30 3.23 5.85
N ASN A 104 19.82 3.99 4.87
CA ASN A 104 18.72 3.58 4.01
C ASN A 104 19.16 2.53 2.97
N PHE A 105 18.19 1.76 2.46
CA PHE A 105 18.31 0.89 1.28
C PHE A 105 19.46 -0.14 1.30
N HIS A 106 19.79 -0.71 2.47
CA HIS A 106 20.88 -1.69 2.59
C HIS A 106 20.41 -3.15 2.53
N SER A 107 19.11 -3.43 2.59
CA SER A 107 18.57 -4.79 2.63
C SER A 107 18.00 -5.23 1.28
N LEU A 108 18.03 -6.53 0.99
CA LEU A 108 17.37 -7.09 -0.21
C LEU A 108 15.88 -6.72 -0.27
N HIS A 109 15.20 -6.69 0.87
CA HIS A 109 13.81 -6.24 0.95
C HIS A 109 13.63 -4.81 0.43
N SER A 110 14.52 -3.89 0.81
CA SER A 110 14.45 -2.50 0.37
C SER A 110 14.71 -2.32 -1.13
N TRP A 111 15.58 -3.15 -1.71
CA TRP A 111 15.86 -3.16 -3.16
C TRP A 111 14.65 -3.67 -3.93
N LEU A 112 14.08 -4.81 -3.53
CA LEU A 112 12.85 -5.34 -4.13
C LEU A 112 11.70 -4.36 -3.98
N GLY A 113 11.53 -3.76 -2.80
CA GLY A 113 10.47 -2.78 -2.53
C GLY A 113 10.53 -1.56 -3.43
N ILE A 114 11.71 -0.92 -3.57
CA ILE A 114 11.82 0.27 -4.42
C ILE A 114 11.66 -0.08 -5.91
N THR A 115 12.17 -1.22 -6.36
CA THR A 115 11.96 -1.71 -7.73
C THR A 115 10.48 -1.98 -7.99
N THR A 116 9.76 -2.64 -7.07
CA THR A 116 8.32 -2.87 -7.19
C THR A 116 7.54 -1.57 -7.26
N ILE A 117 7.82 -0.59 -6.39
CA ILE A 117 7.12 0.71 -6.40
C ILE A 117 7.39 1.45 -7.72
N ALA A 118 8.62 1.43 -8.22
CA ALA A 118 8.98 2.05 -9.50
C ALA A 118 8.26 1.41 -10.68
N LEU A 119 8.29 0.07 -10.78
CA LEU A 119 7.57 -0.67 -11.83
C LEU A 119 6.06 -0.45 -11.74
N TYR A 120 5.51 -0.40 -10.52
CA TYR A 120 4.10 -0.12 -10.31
C TYR A 120 3.73 1.29 -10.78
N ALA A 121 4.52 2.31 -10.45
CA ALA A 121 4.28 3.68 -10.91
C ALA A 121 4.34 3.80 -12.45
N LEU A 122 5.29 3.11 -13.08
CA LEU A 122 5.38 3.03 -14.54
C LEU A 122 4.13 2.36 -15.15
N GLN A 123 3.69 1.24 -14.56
CA GLN A 123 2.48 0.54 -14.99
C GLN A 123 1.24 1.44 -14.89
N VAL A 124 1.09 2.19 -13.80
CA VAL A 124 -0.04 3.11 -13.61
C VAL A 124 0.01 4.27 -14.61
N SER A 125 1.20 4.80 -14.89
CA SER A 125 1.39 5.91 -15.84
C SER A 125 1.09 5.50 -17.29
N ALA A 126 1.22 4.22 -17.62
CA ALA A 126 0.90 3.69 -18.93
C ALA A 126 -0.61 3.36 -19.12
N LEU A 127 -1.44 3.48 -18.07
CA LEU A 127 -2.88 3.22 -18.19
C LEU A 127 -3.57 4.33 -18.98
N PRO A 128 -4.36 4.00 -20.02
CA PRO A 128 -5.13 4.99 -20.76
C PRO A 128 -6.22 5.62 -19.88
N LEU A 129 -6.37 6.95 -19.98
CA LEU A 129 -7.39 7.68 -19.25
C LEU A 129 -8.80 7.28 -19.74
N PRO A 130 -9.80 7.19 -18.84
CA PRO A 130 -11.18 6.91 -19.25
C PRO A 130 -11.68 8.00 -20.20
N GLY A 131 -12.29 7.60 -21.32
CA GLY A 131 -12.81 8.51 -22.34
C GLY A 131 -11.82 9.02 -23.41
N VAL A 132 -10.55 8.58 -23.41
CA VAL A 132 -9.58 8.80 -24.52
C VAL A 132 -9.51 7.58 -25.43
#